data_AF-A0A2T0XW34-F1
#
_entry.id   AF-A0A2T0XW34-F1
#
_cell.length_a   1.000
_cell.length_b   1.000
_cell.length_c   1.000
_cell.angle_alpha   90.00
_cell.angle_beta   90.00
_cell.angle_gamma   90.00
#
_symmetry.space_group_name_H-M   'P 1'
#
loop_
_entity.id
_entity.type
_entity.pdbx_description
1 polymer ?
#
loop_
_entity_poly.entity_id
_entity_poly.type
_entity_poly.pdbx_seq_one_letter_code
_entity_poly.pdbx_strand_id
1 'polypeptide(L)' 'MDLDGRRLDPSLSPVFTAQYDAEQWLGEHWRELAGSGAAAATLLHDGTQATPTIELRVP' A
#
# COMPACT_ATOMS: atom_id res chain seq x y z
N MET A 1 -4.90 0.21 -4.01
CA MET A 1 -6.12 0.15 -4.85
C MET A 1 -7.28 0.64 -4.00
N ASP A 2 -8.25 1.32 -4.59
CA ASP A 2 -9.47 1.73 -3.89
C ASP A 2 -10.51 0.59 -3.85
N LEU A 3 -11.68 0.85 -3.27
CA LEU A 3 -12.79 -0.11 -3.15
C LEU A 3 -13.34 -0.56 -4.52
N ASP A 4 -13.24 0.27 -5.55
CA ASP A 4 -13.61 -0.03 -6.94
C ASP A 4 -12.51 -0.83 -7.68
N GLY A 5 -11.38 -1.10 -7.03
CA GLY A 5 -10.24 -1.79 -7.63
C GLY A 5 -9.39 -0.90 -8.53
N ARG A 6 -9.60 0.42 -8.53
CA ARG A 6 -8.76 1.36 -9.27
C ARG A 6 -7.40 1.48 -8.58
N ARG A 7 -6.34 1.55 -9.38
CA ARG A 7 -5.01 1.88 -8.88
C ARG A 7 -5.02 3.36 -8.46
N LEU A 8 -4.68 3.60 -7.20
CA LEU A 8 -4.49 4.94 -6.68
C LEU A 8 -3.17 5.52 -7.19
N ASP A 9 -3.01 6.83 -7.01
CA ASP A 9 -1.84 7.55 -7.49
C ASP A 9 -0.54 6.96 -6.92
N PRO A 10 0.48 6.68 -7.76
CA PRO A 10 1.74 6.11 -7.29
C PRO A 10 2.52 7.06 -6.37
N SER A 11 2.21 8.37 -6.37
CA SER A 11 2.81 9.34 -5.45
C SER A 11 2.41 9.14 -3.98
N LEU A 12 1.39 8.33 -3.71
CA LEU A 12 0.96 7.99 -2.35
C LEU A 12 1.96 7.10 -1.60
N SER A 13 2.86 6.42 -2.31
CA SER A 13 3.85 5.51 -1.72
C SER A 13 5.28 5.86 -2.17
N PRO A 14 6.24 5.99 -1.24
CA PRO A 14 7.66 6.13 -1.58
C PRO A 14 8.22 4.89 -2.30
N VAL A 15 9.37 5.07 -2.96
CA VAL A 15 10.20 3.95 -3.41
C VAL A 15 11.11 3.51 -2.27
N PHE A 16 11.03 2.23 -1.91
CA PHE A 16 11.81 1.64 -0.83
C PHE A 16 12.89 0.72 -1.39
N THR A 17 14.07 0.76 -0.79
CA THR A 17 15.18 -0.15 -1.13
C THR A 17 15.08 -1.49 -0.40
N ALA A 18 14.36 -1.56 0.72
CA ALA A 18 14.14 -2.77 1.50
C ALA A 18 12.64 -3.02 1.70
N GLN A 19 12.23 -4.29 1.59
CA GLN A 19 10.85 -4.71 1.85
C GLN A 19 10.42 -4.34 3.28
N TYR A 20 11.29 -4.56 4.26
CA TYR A 20 11.02 -4.21 5.66
C TYR A 20 10.65 -2.73 5.83
N ASP A 21 11.38 -1.82 5.17
CA ASP A 21 11.11 -0.38 5.26
C ASP A 21 9.74 -0.03 4.68
N ALA A 22 9.38 -0.65 3.55
CA ALA A 22 8.07 -0.50 2.93
C ALA A 22 6.93 -1.06 3.82
N GLU A 23 7.17 -2.19 4.49
CA GLU A 23 6.22 -2.80 5.42
C GLU A 23 6.03 -1.94 6.68
N GLN A 24 7.11 -1.38 7.22
CA GLN A 24 7.04 -0.44 8.34
C GLN A 24 6.26 0.82 7.94
N TRP A 25 6.63 1.45 6.82
CA TRP A 25 5.95 2.64 6.33
C TRP A 25 4.46 2.39 6.07
N LEU A 26 4.10 1.26 5.45
CA LEU A 26 2.71 0.88 5.22
C LEU A 26 1.97 0.68 6.54
N GLY A 27 2.59 0.04 7.53
CA GLY A 27 2.04 -0.14 8.88
C GLY A 27 1.85 1.17 9.66
N GLU A 28 2.59 2.21 9.32
CA GLU A 28 2.43 3.55 9.91
C GLU A 28 1.39 4.39 9.16
N HIS A 29 1.34 4.32 7.83
CA HIS A 29 0.53 5.19 6.98
C HIS A 29 -0.78 4.54 6.48
N TRP A 30 -1.05 3.27 6.78
CA TRP A 30 -2.27 2.58 6.28
C TRP A 30 -3.56 3.32 6.61
N ARG A 31 -3.64 4.02 7.75
CA ARG A 31 -4.82 4.78 8.17
C ARG A 31 -5.04 6.00 7.28
N GLU A 32 -3.97 6.70 6.93
CA GLU A 32 -4.03 7.86 6.03
C GLU A 32 -4.34 7.44 4.60
N LEU A 33 -3.74 6.32 4.16
CA LEU A 33 -4.05 5.71 2.87
C LEU A 33 -5.52 5.32 2.80
N ALA A 34 -6.05 4.66 3.83
CA ALA A 34 -7.46 4.27 3.87
C ALA A 34 -8.40 5.48 3.97
N GLY A 35 -8.03 6.51 4.73
CA GLY A 35 -8.74 7.80 4.74
C GLY A 35 -8.72 8.52 3.38
N SER A 36 -7.71 8.28 2.56
CA SER A 36 -7.61 8.76 1.17
C SER A 36 -8.38 7.88 0.17
N GLY A 37 -9.03 6.81 0.63
CA GLY A 37 -9.82 5.89 -0.19
C GLY A 37 -9.10 4.61 -0.59
N ALA A 38 -7.92 4.31 -0.03
CA ALA A 38 -7.24 3.04 -0.27
C ALA A 38 -7.94 1.90 0.47
N ALA A 39 -8.36 0.87 -0.27
CA ALA A 39 -8.95 -0.34 0.29
C ALA A 39 -7.93 -1.47 0.44
N ALA A 40 -6.92 -1.49 -0.42
CA ALA A 40 -5.91 -2.54 -0.45
C ALA A 40 -4.53 -2.00 -0.85
N ALA A 41 -3.47 -2.58 -0.28
CA ALA A 41 -2.09 -2.31 -0.64
C ALA A 41 -1.37 -3.61 -1.03
N THR A 42 -0.49 -3.52 -2.02
CA THR A 42 0.35 -4.63 -2.47
C THR A 42 1.76 -4.10 -2.61
N LEU A 43 2.71 -4.72 -1.91
CA LEU A 43 4.11 -4.38 -2.10
C LEU A 43 4.64 -5.03 -3.38
N LEU A 44 5.29 -4.22 -4.20
CA LEU A 44 5.97 -4.66 -5.42
C LEU A 44 7.48 -4.50 -5.23
N HIS A 45 8.23 -5.55 -5.51
CA HIS A 45 9.68 -5.54 -5.61
C HIS A 45 10.06 -5.81 -7.07
N ASP A 46 10.71 -4.84 -7.71
CA ASP A 46 11.08 -4.91 -9.13
C ASP A 46 9.90 -5.31 -10.05
N GLY A 47 8.72 -4.72 -9.81
CA GLY A 47 7.50 -5.02 -10.57
C GLY A 47 6.84 -6.36 -10.22
N THR A 48 7.45 -7.18 -9.38
CA THR A 48 6.90 -8.45 -8.90
C THR A 48 6.25 -8.28 -7.53
N GLN A 49 5.11 -8.91 -7.29
CA GLN A 49 4.47 -8.88 -5.99
C GLN A 49 5.36 -9.56 -4.93
N ALA A 50 5.80 -8.78 -3.94
CA ALA A 50 6.69 -9.24 -2.87
C ALA A 50 5.91 -9.83 -1.68
N THR A 51 4.73 -9.28 -1.39
CA THR A 51 3.88 -9.69 -0.27
C THR A 51 2.47 -9.99 -0.73
N PRO A 52 1.68 -10.78 0.03
CA PRO A 52 0.24 -10.82 -0.19
C PRO A 52 -0.38 -9.42 -0.14
N THR A 53 -1.50 -9.25 -0.85
CA THR A 53 -2.29 -8.01 -0.78
C THR A 53 -2.86 -7.84 0.62
N ILE A 54 -2.61 -6.68 1.20
CA ILE A 54 -3.04 -6.30 2.55
C ILE A 54 -4.28 -5.43 2.41
N GLU A 55 -5.37 -5.81 3.08
CA GLU A 55 -6.58 -5.01 3.12
C GLU A 55 -6.42 -3.87 4.14
N LEU A 56 -6.52 -2.63 3.65
CA LEU A 56 -6.46 -1.42 4.45
C LEU A 56 -7.87 -1.09 4.95
N ARG A 57 -8.40 -1.94 5.82
CA ARG A 57 -9.74 -1.75 6.37
C ARG A 57 -9.68 -0.86 7.62
N VAL A 58 -10.34 0.28 7.57
CA VAL A 58 -10.65 1.05 8.78
C VAL A 58 -11.90 0.42 9.40
N PRO A 59 -11.90 0.12 10.72
CA PRO A 59 -13.10 -0.34 11.42
C PRO A 59 -14.18 0.73 11.50
#